data_AF-A5UGP2-F1
#
_entry.id   AF-A5UGP2-F1
#
_cell.length_a   1.000
_cell.length_b   1.000
_cell.length_c   1.000
_cell.angle_alpha   90.00
_cell.angle_beta   90.00
_cell.angle_gamma   90.00
#
_symmetry.space_group_name_H-M   'P 1'
#
loop_
_entity.id
_entity.type
_entity.pdbx_description
1 polymer ?
#
loop_
_entity_poly.entity_id
_entity_poly.type
_entity_poly.pdbx_seq_one_letter_code
_entity_poly.pdbx_strand_id
1 'polypeptide(L)'
;MKEFNLDAALNGEPVKLRNGLKAIVYYRIPDEFSYPGGSTEIYPLLGIIFNKDGTIKGASENWKDCGAYCSCQGGLDIVGMWEEHKLTSEQVLEKAYKENFLVLCDGNPDLPLKVIAKTKNGEFVMQPEDGIIQPWLANLTMEWFFVKNLIQNSTQALYLSRLNHILAMSFSI
;
A
#
# COMPACT_ATOMS: atom_id res chain seq x y z
N MET A 1 -1.87 3.12 -16.99
CA MET A 1 -1.45 1.95 -16.21
C MET A 1 0.03 1.78 -16.46
N LYS A 2 0.83 2.01 -15.43
CA LYS A 2 2.28 1.78 -15.42
C LYS A 2 2.56 0.32 -15.79
N GLU A 3 3.42 0.13 -16.80
CA GLU A 3 3.85 -1.19 -17.26
C GLU A 3 4.52 -1.98 -16.13
N PHE A 4 4.43 -3.31 -16.17
CA PHE A 4 5.04 -4.16 -15.16
C PHE A 4 6.57 -4.04 -15.21
N ASN A 5 7.19 -3.82 -14.06
CA ASN A 5 8.63 -3.73 -13.90
C ASN A 5 9.06 -4.70 -12.80
N LEU A 6 9.84 -5.72 -13.18
CA LEU A 6 10.26 -6.79 -12.28
C LEU A 6 11.19 -6.29 -11.17
N ASP A 7 12.17 -5.43 -11.50
CA ASP A 7 13.12 -4.91 -10.51
C ASP A 7 12.42 -4.06 -9.45
N ALA A 8 11.48 -3.20 -9.86
CA ALA A 8 10.66 -2.41 -8.95
C ALA A 8 9.80 -3.32 -8.04
N ALA A 9 9.19 -4.36 -8.61
CA ALA A 9 8.40 -5.32 -7.85
C ALA A 9 9.25 -6.06 -6.81
N LEU A 10 10.46 -6.51 -7.17
CA LEU A 10 11.40 -7.16 -6.25
C LEU A 10 11.96 -6.21 -5.19
N ASN A 11 11.98 -4.90 -5.46
CA ASN A 11 12.25 -3.86 -4.47
C ASN A 11 11.06 -3.55 -3.56
N GLY A 12 9.95 -4.31 -3.67
CA GLY A 12 8.78 -4.21 -2.82
C GLY A 12 7.70 -3.24 -3.31
N GLU A 13 7.85 -2.65 -4.51
CA GLU A 13 6.73 -1.90 -5.10
C GLU A 13 5.57 -2.85 -5.43
N PRO A 14 4.33 -2.52 -5.04
CA PRO A 14 3.21 -3.38 -5.30
C PRO A 14 2.87 -3.46 -6.79
N VAL A 15 2.28 -4.57 -7.20
CA VAL A 15 1.86 -4.85 -8.57
C VAL A 15 0.34 -4.95 -8.67
N LYS A 16 -0.19 -4.71 -9.87
CA LYS A 16 -1.61 -4.79 -10.19
C LYS A 16 -1.90 -6.06 -10.97
N LEU A 17 -2.83 -6.85 -10.47
CA LEU A 17 -3.33 -8.03 -11.15
C LEU A 17 -4.43 -7.68 -12.15
N ARG A 18 -4.63 -8.54 -13.16
CA ARG A 18 -5.65 -8.36 -14.21
C ARG A 18 -7.07 -8.17 -13.65
N ASN A 19 -7.40 -8.89 -12.58
CA ASN A 19 -8.68 -8.74 -11.88
C ASN A 19 -8.79 -7.49 -10.98
N GLY A 20 -7.78 -6.62 -10.98
CA GLY A 20 -7.74 -5.38 -10.22
C GLY A 20 -7.30 -5.52 -8.77
N LEU A 21 -6.86 -6.70 -8.33
CA LEU A 21 -6.27 -6.88 -7.00
C LEU A 21 -4.83 -6.38 -6.94
N LYS A 22 -4.39 -6.07 -5.72
CA LYS A 22 -3.02 -5.71 -5.38
C LYS A 22 -2.24 -6.95 -4.99
N ALA A 23 -0.99 -7.04 -5.41
CA ALA A 23 -0.05 -8.05 -4.93
C ALA A 23 1.32 -7.44 -4.63
N ILE A 24 2.14 -8.17 -3.88
CA ILE A 24 3.56 -7.85 -3.64
C ILE A 24 4.37 -9.09 -4.01
N VAL A 25 5.44 -8.88 -4.79
CA VAL A 25 6.46 -9.90 -5.04
C VAL A 25 7.57 -9.68 -4.03
N TYR A 26 7.98 -10.72 -3.31
CA TYR A 26 9.02 -10.59 -2.26
C TYR A 26 10.30 -11.37 -2.58
N TYR A 27 10.25 -12.29 -3.54
CA TYR A 27 11.42 -13.06 -3.93
C TYR A 27 11.29 -13.60 -5.35
N ARG A 28 12.43 -13.76 -6.02
CA ARG A 28 12.56 -14.54 -7.25
C ARG A 28 13.55 -15.67 -6.97
N ILE A 29 13.15 -16.92 -7.20
CA ILE A 29 14.04 -18.07 -7.11
C ILE A 29 15.14 -17.94 -8.17
N PRO A 30 16.44 -17.95 -7.77
CA PRO A 30 17.54 -17.93 -8.72
C PRO A 30 17.60 -19.17 -9.61
N ASP A 31 18.00 -18.99 -10.87
CA ASP A 31 18.04 -20.05 -11.88
C ASP A 31 19.10 -21.13 -11.57
N GLU A 32 20.05 -20.83 -10.67
CA GLU A 32 21.05 -21.78 -10.14
C GLU A 32 20.43 -22.88 -9.26
N PHE A 33 19.21 -22.68 -8.76
CA PHE A 33 18.48 -23.72 -8.04
C PHE A 33 17.63 -24.53 -9.02
N SER A 34 17.92 -25.83 -9.09
CA SER A 34 17.22 -26.77 -9.95
C SER A 34 16.65 -27.95 -9.16
N TYR A 35 15.55 -28.50 -9.66
CA TYR A 35 15.03 -29.77 -9.20
C TYR A 35 15.98 -30.92 -9.57
N PRO A 36 15.85 -32.09 -8.89
CA PRO A 36 16.46 -33.32 -9.38
C PRO A 36 16.09 -33.55 -10.85
N GLY A 37 17.10 -33.63 -11.72
CA GLY A 37 16.90 -33.71 -13.18
C GLY A 37 17.18 -32.40 -13.93
N GLY A 38 17.50 -31.31 -13.24
CA GLY A 38 18.08 -30.09 -13.83
C GLY A 38 17.06 -29.06 -14.35
N SER A 39 15.76 -29.29 -14.20
CA SER A 39 14.74 -28.28 -14.51
C SER A 39 14.69 -27.20 -13.43
N THR A 40 14.48 -25.95 -13.82
CA THR A 40 14.24 -24.82 -12.91
C THR A 40 12.76 -24.66 -12.56
N GLU A 41 12.46 -23.83 -11.57
CA GLU A 41 11.08 -23.44 -11.25
C GLU A 41 10.46 -22.62 -12.40
N ILE A 42 9.29 -23.05 -12.87
CA ILE A 42 8.58 -22.46 -14.01
C ILE A 42 7.93 -21.13 -13.60
N TYR A 43 7.58 -20.98 -12.32
CA TYR A 43 7.00 -19.77 -11.74
C TYR A 43 7.89 -19.23 -10.62
N PRO A 44 9.06 -18.66 -10.96
CA PRO A 44 10.10 -18.33 -9.98
C PRO A 44 9.76 -17.14 -9.08
N LEU A 45 8.79 -16.29 -9.43
CA LEU A 45 8.39 -15.14 -8.61
C LEU A 45 7.46 -15.60 -7.51
N LEU A 46 7.76 -15.27 -6.25
CA LEU A 46 6.94 -15.58 -5.08
C LEU A 46 6.33 -14.31 -4.50
N GLY A 47 5.07 -14.37 -4.07
CA GLY A 47 4.36 -13.19 -3.58
C GLY A 47 3.07 -13.45 -2.80
N ILE A 48 2.44 -12.35 -2.42
CA ILE A 48 1.21 -12.28 -1.62
C ILE A 48 0.17 -11.47 -2.40
N ILE A 49 -1.06 -11.96 -2.46
CA ILE A 49 -2.21 -11.26 -3.04
C ILE A 49 -3.10 -10.75 -1.90
N PHE A 50 -3.59 -9.53 -2.06
CA PHE A 50 -4.49 -8.88 -1.11
C PHE A 50 -5.91 -8.80 -1.67
N ASN A 51 -6.90 -8.93 -0.77
CA ASN A 51 -8.27 -8.51 -1.03
C ASN A 51 -8.34 -6.98 -1.09
N LYS A 52 -9.45 -6.44 -1.61
CA LYS A 52 -9.66 -4.98 -1.72
C LYS A 52 -9.68 -4.26 -0.38
N ASP A 53 -10.03 -4.97 0.70
CA ASP A 53 -10.03 -4.45 2.07
C ASP A 53 -8.65 -4.52 2.76
N GLY A 54 -7.62 -4.98 2.04
CA GLY A 54 -6.25 -5.09 2.56
C GLY A 54 -5.96 -6.39 3.32
N THR A 55 -6.93 -7.29 3.47
CA THR A 55 -6.69 -8.63 4.05
C THR A 55 -5.91 -9.52 3.08
N ILE A 56 -5.19 -10.52 3.59
CA ILE A 56 -4.46 -11.48 2.77
C ILE A 56 -5.46 -12.41 2.08
N LYS A 57 -5.37 -12.50 0.76
CA LYS A 57 -6.11 -13.47 -0.05
C LYS A 57 -5.32 -14.77 -0.25
N GLY A 58 -4.02 -14.65 -0.50
CA GLY A 58 -3.10 -15.77 -0.70
C GLY A 58 -1.68 -15.32 -0.39
N ALA A 59 -0.92 -16.15 0.33
CA ALA A 59 0.43 -15.80 0.81
C ALA A 59 1.58 -16.57 0.13
N SER A 60 1.23 -17.51 -0.75
CA SER A 60 2.18 -18.42 -1.41
C SER A 60 1.91 -18.47 -2.91
N GLU A 61 1.74 -17.30 -3.51
CA GLU A 61 1.37 -17.14 -4.90
C GLU A 61 2.62 -17.05 -5.76
N ASN A 62 2.56 -17.54 -6.99
CA ASN A 62 3.70 -17.55 -7.89
C ASN A 62 3.38 -17.13 -9.32
N TRP A 63 4.39 -16.55 -9.98
CA TRP A 63 4.30 -16.05 -11.35
C TRP A 63 5.59 -16.33 -12.13
N LYS A 64 5.48 -16.27 -13.45
CA LYS A 64 6.63 -16.16 -14.34
C LYS A 64 7.27 -14.79 -14.23
N ASP A 65 8.51 -14.65 -14.70
CA ASP A 65 9.21 -13.36 -14.79
C ASP A 65 8.46 -12.30 -15.59
N CYS A 66 7.61 -12.72 -16.55
CA CYS A 66 6.74 -11.82 -17.31
C CYS A 66 5.44 -11.46 -16.59
N GLY A 67 5.23 -11.93 -15.36
CA GLY A 67 4.03 -11.68 -14.57
C GLY A 67 2.87 -12.64 -14.85
N ALA A 68 3.01 -13.62 -15.75
CA ALA A 68 1.97 -14.58 -16.05
C ALA A 68 1.76 -15.55 -14.87
N TYR A 69 0.50 -15.74 -14.44
CA TYR A 69 0.16 -16.63 -13.33
C TYR A 69 0.00 -18.09 -13.77
N CYS A 70 -0.38 -18.32 -15.02
CA CYS A 70 -0.43 -19.66 -15.60
C CYS A 70 -0.06 -19.62 -17.09
N SER A 71 -0.17 -20.74 -17.79
CA SER A 71 0.15 -20.85 -19.22
C SER A 71 -0.85 -20.10 -20.13
N CYS A 72 -2.08 -19.88 -19.66
CA CYS A 72 -3.08 -19.06 -20.33
C CYS A 72 -3.25 -17.70 -19.62
N GLN A 73 -3.92 -16.75 -20.26
CA GLN A 73 -4.22 -15.47 -19.59
C GLN A 73 -5.11 -15.72 -18.37
N GLY A 74 -4.56 -15.51 -17.18
CA GLY A 74 -5.22 -15.70 -15.90
C GLY A 74 -5.72 -14.37 -15.33
N GLY A 75 -6.81 -14.43 -14.55
CA GLY A 75 -7.28 -13.25 -13.80
C GLY A 75 -6.28 -12.75 -12.75
N LEU A 76 -5.27 -13.56 -12.41
CA LEU A 76 -4.20 -13.26 -11.46
C LEU A 76 -2.87 -12.89 -12.14
N ASP A 77 -2.84 -12.75 -13.47
CA ASP A 77 -1.66 -12.22 -14.16
C ASP A 77 -1.33 -10.82 -13.61
N ILE A 78 -0.04 -10.56 -13.40
CA ILE A 78 0.47 -9.21 -13.19
C ILE A 78 0.41 -8.48 -14.53
N VAL A 79 -0.33 -7.37 -14.58
CA VAL A 79 -0.54 -6.59 -15.81
C VAL A 79 0.08 -5.20 -15.74
N GLY A 80 0.69 -4.84 -14.61
CA GLY A 80 1.30 -3.54 -14.40
C GLY A 80 1.75 -3.35 -12.96
N MET A 81 2.40 -2.21 -12.70
CA MET A 81 2.66 -1.77 -11.33
C MET A 81 1.37 -1.25 -10.69
N TRP A 82 1.25 -1.39 -9.38
CA TRP A 82 0.15 -0.81 -8.62
C TRP A 82 0.38 0.70 -8.46
N GLU A 83 -0.42 1.47 -9.16
CA GLU A 83 -0.49 2.92 -8.96
C GLU A 83 -1.35 3.18 -7.72
N GLU A 84 -0.72 3.72 -6.67
CA GLU A 84 -1.47 4.23 -5.52
C GLU A 84 -2.28 5.44 -6.01
N HIS A 85 -3.60 5.29 -6.10
CA HIS A 85 -4.46 6.40 -6.45
C HIS A 85 -4.42 7.40 -5.29
N LYS A 86 -3.50 8.38 -5.38
CA LYS A 86 -3.45 9.50 -4.43
C LYS A 86 -4.78 10.22 -4.56
N LEU A 87 -5.62 10.12 -3.52
CA LEU A 87 -6.85 10.88 -3.46
C LEU A 87 -6.50 12.36 -3.53
N THR A 88 -7.30 13.13 -4.27
CA THR A 88 -7.21 14.59 -4.16
C THR A 88 -7.60 15.01 -2.75
N SER A 89 -7.16 16.18 -2.31
CA SER A 89 -7.54 16.68 -0.98
C SER A 89 -9.06 16.80 -0.82
N GLU A 90 -9.77 17.21 -1.87
CA GLU A 90 -11.23 17.21 -1.88
C GLU A 90 -11.82 15.80 -1.63
N GLN A 91 -11.29 14.76 -2.28
CA GLN A 91 -11.73 13.38 -2.07
C GLN A 91 -11.40 12.87 -0.67
N VAL A 92 -10.24 13.24 -0.12
CA VAL A 92 -9.86 12.92 1.27
C VAL A 92 -10.87 13.54 2.24
N LEU A 93 -11.18 14.82 2.09
CA LEU A 93 -12.12 15.54 2.96
C LEU A 93 -13.55 15.03 2.81
N GLU A 94 -13.99 14.72 1.59
CA GLU A 94 -15.31 14.14 1.32
C GLU A 94 -15.48 12.78 2.00
N LYS A 95 -14.45 11.94 1.91
CA LYS A 95 -14.45 10.63 2.58
C LYS A 95 -14.37 10.78 4.09
N ALA A 96 -13.54 11.70 4.60
CA ALA A 96 -13.44 11.99 6.03
C ALA A 96 -14.78 12.47 6.61
N TYR A 97 -15.52 13.30 5.87
CA TYR A 97 -16.85 13.74 6.27
C TYR A 97 -17.87 12.60 6.37
N LYS A 98 -17.88 11.69 5.38
CA LYS A 98 -18.83 10.56 5.33
C LYS A 98 -18.52 9.47 6.34
N GLU A 99 -17.23 9.18 6.54
CA GLU A 99 -16.75 8.06 7.35
C GLU A 99 -16.23 8.51 8.72
N ASN A 100 -16.33 9.81 9.04
CA ASN A 100 -15.88 10.43 10.29
C ASN A 100 -14.40 10.17 10.62
N PHE A 101 -13.53 10.22 9.60
CA PHE A 101 -12.08 10.10 9.79
C PHE A 101 -11.45 11.43 10.21
N LEU A 102 -10.35 11.33 10.95
CA LEU A 102 -9.47 12.46 11.22
C LEU A 102 -8.55 12.72 10.04
N VAL A 103 -8.30 13.99 9.77
CA VAL A 103 -7.39 14.46 8.72
C VAL A 103 -6.37 15.43 9.29
N LEU A 104 -5.26 15.56 8.56
CA LEU A 104 -4.17 16.50 8.81
C LEU A 104 -4.00 17.40 7.59
N CYS A 105 -3.55 18.62 7.87
CA CYS A 105 -3.14 19.61 6.88
C CYS A 105 -1.61 19.61 6.79
N ASP A 106 -1.04 19.68 5.59
CA ASP A 106 0.41 19.78 5.41
C ASP A 106 1.01 21.05 6.05
N GLY A 107 0.25 22.15 6.08
CA GLY A 107 0.63 23.39 6.75
C GLY A 107 0.58 23.33 8.28
N ASN A 108 -0.04 22.29 8.87
CA ASN A 108 -0.04 22.04 10.31
C ASN A 108 -0.27 20.54 10.61
N PRO A 109 0.77 19.71 10.46
CA PRO A 109 0.66 18.25 10.54
C PRO A 109 0.46 17.71 11.96
N ASP A 110 0.58 18.56 12.99
CA ASP A 110 0.44 18.17 14.39
C ASP A 110 -0.98 18.38 14.94
N LEU A 111 -1.91 18.89 14.12
CA LEU A 111 -3.29 19.16 14.52
C LEU A 111 -4.29 18.28 13.76
N PRO A 112 -4.72 17.15 14.34
CA PRO A 112 -5.82 16.34 13.82
C PRO A 112 -7.14 17.11 13.81
N LEU A 113 -7.86 17.03 12.70
CA LEU A 113 -9.12 17.74 12.48
C LEU A 113 -10.22 16.78 12.05
N LYS A 114 -11.44 17.03 12.51
CA LYS A 114 -12.67 16.44 11.98
C LYS A 114 -13.26 17.35 10.92
N VAL A 115 -13.83 16.74 9.88
CA VAL A 115 -14.72 17.44 8.96
C VAL A 115 -16.13 17.36 9.54
N ILE A 116 -16.65 18.47 10.04
CA ILE A 116 -17.91 18.50 10.82
C ILE A 116 -19.12 18.88 9.97
N ALA A 117 -18.91 19.58 8.86
CA ALA A 117 -19.98 19.98 7.95
C ALA A 117 -19.46 20.22 6.53
N LYS A 118 -20.40 20.25 5.58
CA LYS A 118 -20.18 20.70 4.20
C LYS A 118 -21.17 21.81 3.87
N THR A 119 -20.69 22.94 3.36
CA THR A 119 -21.57 24.05 2.97
C THR A 119 -22.36 23.68 1.70
N LYS A 120 -23.43 24.45 1.40
CA LYS A 120 -24.19 24.27 0.15
C LYS A 120 -23.33 24.47 -1.10
N ASN A 121 -22.23 25.23 -0.98
CA ASN A 121 -21.29 25.49 -2.06
C ASN A 121 -20.21 24.39 -2.17
N GLY A 122 -20.23 23.40 -1.28
CA GLY A 122 -19.33 22.26 -1.30
C GLY A 122 -18.05 22.42 -0.48
N GLU A 123 -17.91 23.51 0.28
CA GLU A 123 -16.74 23.74 1.13
C GLU A 123 -16.84 22.94 2.44
N PHE A 124 -15.71 22.49 2.97
CA PHE A 124 -15.66 21.67 4.18
C PHE A 124 -15.40 22.54 5.41
N VAL A 125 -16.17 22.32 6.48
CA VAL A 125 -15.97 22.96 7.78
C VAL A 125 -15.22 22.00 8.69
N MET A 126 -14.17 22.48 9.35
CA MET A 126 -13.25 21.66 10.12
C MET A 126 -13.11 22.16 11.55
N GLN A 127 -12.84 21.23 12.47
CA GLN A 127 -12.60 21.54 13.87
C GLN A 127 -11.72 20.45 14.53
N PRO A 128 -10.86 20.80 15.50
CA PRO A 128 -10.19 19.81 16.36
C PRO A 128 -11.20 19.04 17.22
N GLU A 129 -10.80 17.85 17.72
CA GLU A 129 -11.68 17.04 18.56
C GLU A 129 -12.03 17.69 19.90
N ASP A 130 -11.13 18.50 20.46
CA ASP A 130 -11.31 19.11 21.78
C ASP A 130 -12.38 20.22 21.80
N GLY A 131 -12.82 20.68 20.62
CA GLY A 131 -13.84 21.73 20.46
C GLY A 131 -13.42 23.10 20.98
N ILE A 132 -12.16 23.28 21.40
CA ILE A 132 -11.67 24.53 22.02
C ILE A 132 -11.47 25.60 20.94
N ILE A 133 -11.07 25.18 19.74
CA ILE A 133 -10.87 26.07 18.59
C ILE A 133 -12.18 26.21 17.81
N GLN A 134 -12.54 27.45 17.48
CA GLN A 134 -13.68 27.76 16.61
C GLN A 134 -13.55 27.06 15.26
N PRO A 135 -14.61 26.54 14.64
CA PRO A 135 -14.52 25.90 13.32
C PRO A 135 -14.10 26.87 12.21
N TRP A 136 -13.44 26.36 11.18
CA TRP A 136 -13.05 27.13 9.98
C TRP A 136 -13.25 26.34 8.69
N LEU A 137 -13.17 27.02 7.55
CA LEU A 137 -13.25 26.39 6.23
C LEU A 137 -11.91 25.77 5.83
N ALA A 138 -11.95 24.55 5.31
CA ALA A 138 -10.79 23.87 4.74
C ALA A 138 -10.23 24.66 3.56
N ASN A 139 -8.92 24.87 3.54
CA ASN A 139 -8.24 25.43 2.38
C ASN A 139 -7.85 24.31 1.40
N LEU A 140 -8.53 24.21 0.26
CA LEU A 140 -8.25 23.20 -0.76
C LEU A 140 -6.97 23.47 -1.57
N THR A 141 -6.28 24.61 -1.37
CA THR A 141 -4.93 24.81 -1.92
C THR A 141 -3.85 24.10 -1.11
N MET A 142 -4.17 23.64 0.11
CA MET A 142 -3.28 22.84 0.96
C MET A 142 -3.49 21.35 0.69
N GLU A 143 -2.46 20.52 0.96
CA GLU A 143 -2.64 19.07 0.92
C GLU A 143 -3.25 18.53 2.21
N TRP A 144 -4.30 17.72 2.04
CA TRP A 144 -4.99 17.03 3.11
C TRP A 144 -4.78 15.52 3.04
N PHE A 145 -4.53 14.91 4.18
CA PHE A 145 -4.28 13.48 4.31
C PHE A 145 -4.99 12.92 5.54
N PHE A 146 -5.38 11.64 5.49
CA PHE A 146 -5.89 10.97 6.68
C PHE A 146 -4.79 10.90 7.74
N VAL A 147 -5.17 11.06 9.01
CA VAL A 147 -4.29 10.68 10.11
C VAL A 147 -3.98 9.19 9.92
N LYS A 148 -2.72 8.88 9.59
CA LYS A 148 -2.26 7.48 9.60
C LYS A 148 -2.38 7.02 11.04
N ASN A 149 -3.15 5.96 11.30
CA ASN A 149 -3.05 5.24 12.57
C ASN A 149 -1.56 4.91 12.76
N LEU A 150 -0.89 5.60 13.69
CA LEU A 150 0.54 5.43 13.99
C LEU A 150 0.90 3.98 14.41
N ILE A 151 -0.10 3.13 14.55
CA ILE A 151 0.01 1.68 14.84
C ILE A 151 0.62 0.91 13.65
N GLN A 152 0.51 1.38 12.40
CA GLN A 152 1.06 0.66 11.25
C GLN A 152 2.57 0.87 11.06
N ASN A 153 3.09 2.07 11.35
CA ASN A 153 4.51 2.38 11.16
C ASN A 153 5.39 1.87 12.32
N SER A 154 4.89 1.82 13.56
CA SER A 154 5.65 1.30 14.69
C SER A 154 5.85 -0.22 14.59
N THR A 155 4.83 -0.94 14.11
CA THR A 155 4.91 -2.40 13.95
C THR A 155 5.86 -2.80 12.82
N GLN A 156 5.86 -2.07 11.68
CA GLN A 156 6.81 -2.31 10.58
C GLN A 156 8.26 -1.92 10.95
N ALA A 157 8.46 -0.80 11.64
CA ALA A 157 9.79 -0.37 12.09
C ALA A 157 10.38 -1.32 13.17
N LEU A 158 9.55 -1.85 14.07
CA LEU A 158 9.97 -2.85 15.07
C LEU A 158 10.25 -4.23 14.45
N TYR A 159 9.59 -4.58 13.35
CA TYR A 159 9.83 -5.85 12.65
C TYR A 159 11.15 -5.81 11.86
N LEU A 160 11.42 -4.70 11.16
CA LEU A 160 12.67 -4.50 10.42
C LEU A 160 13.89 -4.41 11.36
N SER A 161 13.75 -3.80 12.54
CA SER A 161 14.84 -3.75 13.52
C SER A 161 15.14 -5.12 14.14
N ARG A 162 14.11 -5.95 14.41
CA ARG A 162 14.31 -7.33 14.90
C ARG A 162 14.91 -8.25 13.85
N LEU A 163 14.51 -8.16 12.58
CA LEU A 163 15.10 -8.97 11.50
C LEU A 163 16.59 -8.65 11.29
N ASN A 164 16.97 -7.37 11.31
CA ASN A 164 18.38 -6.97 11.22
C ASN A 164 19.19 -7.45 12.42
N HIS A 165 18.61 -7.48 13.62
CA HIS A 165 19.27 -7.98 14.83
C HIS A 165 19.47 -9.51 14.82
N ILE A 166 18.53 -10.25 14.22
CA ILE A 166 18.62 -11.71 14.05
C ILE A 166 19.64 -12.07 12.96
N LEU A 167 19.64 -11.35 11.83
CA LEU A 167 20.64 -11.53 10.77
C LEU A 167 22.05 -11.19 11.26
N ALA A 168 22.24 -10.13 12.05
CA ALA A 168 23.54 -9.77 12.62
C ALA A 168 24.10 -10.82 13.61
N MET A 169 23.23 -11.54 14.33
CA MET A 169 23.66 -12.64 15.21
C MET A 169 24.01 -13.94 14.44
N SER A 170 23.59 -14.04 13.18
CA SER A 170 23.79 -15.24 12.34
C SER A 170 25.11 -15.22 11.57
N PHE A 171 25.82 -14.08 11.52
CA PHE A 171 27.09 -13.90 10.80
C PHE A 171 28.32 -13.77 11.72
N SER A 172 28.18 -14.08 13.02
CA SER A 172 29.29 -14.06 14.00
C SER A 172 29.78 -15.47 14.39
N ILE A 173 29.76 -16.44 13.47
CA ILE A 173 30.39 -17.77 13.66
C ILE A 173 31.55 -17.91 12.68
#